data_AF-A0A1G5HDB0-F1
#
_entry.id   AF-A0A1G5HDB0-F1
#
_cell.length_a   1.000
_cell.length_b   1.000
_cell.length_c   1.000
_cell.angle_alpha   90.00
_cell.angle_beta   90.00
_cell.angle_gamma   90.00
#
_symmetry.space_group_name_H-M   'P 1'
#
loop_
_entity.id
_entity.type
_entity.pdbx_description
1 polymer ?
#
loop_
_entity_poly.entity_id
_entity_poly.type
_entity_poly.pdbx_seq_one_letter_code
_entity_poly.pdbx_strand_id
1 'polypeptide(L)'
;MALPGVLHVITIATFDNQALAHIAKGRLEAEGIPAEIADDHLIQTDWLYGVALGGIKVQVPEAHAARAHSILEQDYSGELHPEPEEGPAHPEEPRPLDPAAMESQTPSDPRADVGKWAALVHLAAFAGLFVPLGNLLGTLFAWLGRRGVAPEVDREGREAVNFQISITLYALAALAMASPSVAYPVILGLFFLDTILVLYAALRAHRHQPFRYPLTIRLLT
;
A
#
# COMPACT_ATOMS: atom_id res chain seq x y z
N MET A 1 41.97 -34.03 3.18
CA MET A 1 41.61 -32.84 2.38
C MET A 1 40.08 -32.81 2.31
N ALA A 2 39.43 -32.14 3.27
CA ALA A 2 37.97 -32.15 3.43
C ALA A 2 37.40 -30.85 2.84
N LEU A 3 36.33 -30.97 2.06
CA LEU A 3 35.64 -29.88 1.37
C LEU A 3 35.04 -28.88 2.38
N PRO A 4 35.09 -27.56 2.13
CA PRO A 4 34.57 -26.56 3.05
C PRO A 4 33.05 -26.69 3.15
N GLY A 5 32.57 -26.87 4.39
CA GLY A 5 31.17 -27.08 4.71
C GLY A 5 30.31 -25.88 4.30
N VAL A 6 29.17 -26.19 3.69
CA VAL A 6 28.08 -25.24 3.47
C VAL A 6 27.66 -24.70 4.83
N LEU A 7 27.95 -23.43 5.13
CA LEU A 7 27.47 -22.78 6.35
C LEU A 7 25.95 -22.68 6.24
N HIS A 8 25.23 -23.48 7.02
CA HIS A 8 23.79 -23.33 7.16
C HIS A 8 23.50 -21.99 7.83
N VAL A 9 23.01 -21.04 7.03
CA VAL A 9 22.59 -19.71 7.50
C VAL A 9 21.11 -19.75 7.86
N ILE A 10 20.75 -19.11 8.97
CA ILE A 10 19.35 -18.99 9.42
C ILE A 10 18.98 -17.53 9.59
N THR A 11 17.71 -17.21 9.36
CA THR A 11 17.18 -15.85 9.56
C THR A 11 16.88 -15.61 11.03
N ILE A 12 17.47 -14.57 11.60
CA ILE A 12 17.33 -14.19 13.02
C ILE A 12 16.39 -13.00 13.22
N ALA A 13 16.25 -12.14 12.21
CA ALA A 13 15.40 -10.97 12.26
C ALA A 13 15.00 -10.52 10.85
N THR A 14 13.84 -9.89 10.76
CA THR A 14 13.28 -9.34 9.53
C THR A 14 12.98 -7.86 9.76
N PHE A 15 13.47 -7.00 8.87
CA PHE A 15 13.29 -5.55 8.94
C PHE A 15 12.55 -5.03 7.71
N ASP A 16 11.76 -3.99 7.85
CA ASP A 16 11.11 -3.26 6.75
C ASP A 16 12.00 -2.17 6.14
N ASN A 17 13.07 -1.81 6.85
CA ASN A 17 13.98 -0.71 6.51
C ASN A 17 15.43 -1.20 6.44
N GLN A 18 16.10 -0.86 5.33
CA GLN A 18 17.51 -1.16 5.07
C GLN A 18 18.44 -0.58 6.15
N ALA A 19 18.15 0.62 6.66
CA ALA A 19 18.99 1.25 7.68
C ALA A 19 19.02 0.44 8.99
N LEU A 20 17.86 -0.06 9.45
CA LEU A 20 17.78 -0.88 10.66
C LEU A 20 18.45 -2.24 10.47
N ALA A 21 18.33 -2.85 9.29
CA ALA A 21 19.02 -4.09 8.97
C ALA A 21 20.55 -3.94 9.02
N HIS A 22 21.11 -2.83 8.50
CA HIS A 22 22.55 -2.58 8.59
C HIS A 22 23.01 -2.26 10.02
N ILE A 23 22.20 -1.59 10.83
CA ILE A 23 22.51 -1.36 12.25
C ILE A 23 22.56 -2.69 13.01
N ALA A 24 21.58 -3.57 12.79
CA ALA A 24 21.55 -4.90 13.39
C ALA A 24 22.75 -5.75 12.94
N LYS A 25 23.07 -5.74 11.64
CA LYS A 25 24.28 -6.39 11.10
C LYS A 25 25.55 -5.87 11.76
N GLY A 26 25.72 -4.55 11.84
CA GLY A 26 26.90 -3.92 12.44
C GLY A 26 27.06 -4.29 13.92
N ARG A 27 25.98 -4.41 14.68
CA ARG A 27 26.01 -4.89 16.08
C ARG A 27 26.47 -6.33 16.19
N LEU A 28 25.97 -7.22 15.33
CA LEU A 28 26.35 -8.63 15.34
C LEU A 28 27.83 -8.82 14.94
N GLU A 29 28.29 -8.10 13.92
CA GLU A 29 29.68 -8.13 13.48
C GLU A 29 30.64 -7.57 14.55
N ALA A 30 30.23 -6.53 15.29
CA ALA A 30 31.01 -5.99 16.41
C ALA A 30 31.21 -7.01 17.55
N GLU A 31 30.24 -7.91 17.74
CA GLU A 31 30.30 -9.03 18.71
C GLU A 31 31.02 -10.28 18.17
N GLY A 32 31.59 -10.16 16.97
CA GLY A 32 32.30 -11.24 16.28
C GLY A 32 31.39 -12.29 15.65
N ILE A 33 30.10 -11.98 15.47
CA ILE A 33 29.13 -12.85 14.80
C ILE A 33 29.03 -12.44 13.33
N PRO A 34 29.42 -13.31 12.38
CA PRO A 34 29.26 -13.00 10.96
C PRO A 34 27.77 -12.95 10.62
N ALA A 35 27.33 -11.80 10.10
CA ALA A 35 25.94 -11.55 9.75
C ALA A 35 25.82 -11.10 8.28
N GLU A 36 24.90 -11.70 7.55
CA GLU A 36 24.63 -11.40 6.15
C GLU A 36 23.20 -10.89 5.99
N ILE A 37 23.00 -9.90 5.11
CA ILE A 37 21.66 -9.47 4.72
C ILE A 37 21.30 -10.28 3.48
N ALA A 38 20.18 -11.02 3.53
CA ALA A 38 19.71 -11.80 2.40
C ALA A 38 19.26 -10.86 1.27
N ASP A 39 19.79 -11.10 0.06
CA ASP A 39 19.51 -10.38 -1.20
C ASP A 39 19.83 -8.88 -1.21
N ASP A 40 21.10 -8.54 -0.97
CA ASP A 40 21.61 -7.15 -1.08
C ASP A 40 21.80 -6.66 -2.54
N HIS A 41 21.43 -7.44 -3.57
CA HIS A 41 21.79 -7.12 -4.98
C HIS A 41 20.69 -7.25 -6.04
N LEU A 42 19.41 -7.35 -5.66
CA LEU A 42 18.28 -7.29 -6.63
C LEU A 42 17.39 -6.05 -6.48
N ILE A 43 17.71 -5.15 -5.55
CA ILE A 43 16.82 -4.08 -5.12
C ILE A 43 17.42 -2.72 -5.49
N GLN A 44 17.39 -2.40 -6.78
CA GLN A 44 17.55 -1.01 -7.25
C GLN A 44 16.31 -0.44 -7.95
N THR A 45 15.23 -1.22 -8.06
CA THR A 45 14.00 -0.78 -8.71
C THR A 45 12.78 -1.29 -7.95
N ASP A 46 11.99 -0.33 -7.46
CA ASP A 46 10.65 -0.43 -6.88
C ASP A 46 10.50 -0.88 -5.41
N TRP A 47 10.14 0.14 -4.60
CA TRP A 47 9.63 0.12 -3.22
C TRP A 47 8.40 -0.81 -3.00
N LEU A 48 7.86 -1.45 -4.05
CA LEU A 48 6.66 -2.31 -3.99
C LEU A 48 6.96 -3.78 -3.60
N TYR A 49 8.22 -4.23 -3.68
CA TYR A 49 8.56 -5.65 -3.43
C TYR A 49 8.73 -6.03 -1.95
N GLY A 50 8.87 -5.05 -1.04
CA GLY A 50 9.14 -5.31 0.38
C GLY A 50 7.98 -5.93 1.16
N VAL A 51 6.73 -5.68 0.73
CA VAL A 51 5.54 -6.16 1.44
C VAL A 51 5.19 -7.61 1.08
N ALA A 52 5.59 -8.08 -0.11
CA ALA A 52 5.23 -9.42 -0.59
C ALA A 52 6.24 -10.52 -0.22
N LEU A 53 7.49 -10.17 0.11
CA LEU A 53 8.58 -11.13 0.36
C LEU A 53 8.94 -11.32 1.84
N GLY A 54 8.23 -10.62 2.73
CA GLY A 54 8.42 -10.73 4.18
C GLY A 54 9.70 -10.09 4.68
N GLY A 55 9.97 -8.85 4.24
CA GLY A 55 11.02 -7.96 4.74
C GLY A 55 12.48 -8.35 4.43
N ILE A 56 13.40 -7.46 4.79
CA ILE A 56 14.86 -7.59 4.67
C ILE A 56 15.34 -8.51 5.80
N LYS A 57 15.89 -9.67 5.46
CA LYS A 57 16.25 -10.71 6.43
C LYS A 57 17.73 -10.63 6.80
N VAL A 58 18.02 -10.52 8.08
CA VAL A 58 19.39 -10.68 8.60
C VAL A 58 19.60 -12.14 8.97
N GLN A 59 20.66 -12.72 8.43
CA GLN A 59 21.02 -14.13 8.58
C GLN A 59 22.38 -14.27 9.26
N VAL A 60 22.52 -15.32 10.07
CA VAL A 60 23.79 -15.71 10.70
C VAL A 60 23.96 -17.22 10.54
N PRO A 61 25.20 -17.75 10.62
CA PRO A 61 25.40 -19.19 10.70
C PRO A 61 24.65 -19.79 11.88
N GLU A 62 24.05 -20.96 11.70
CA GLU A 62 23.22 -21.65 12.69
C GLU A 62 23.91 -21.80 14.06
N ALA A 63 25.24 -22.00 14.04
CA ALA A 63 26.08 -22.08 15.25
C ALA A 63 26.03 -20.81 16.14
N HIS A 64 25.68 -19.65 15.59
CA HIS A 64 25.66 -18.37 16.28
C HIS A 64 24.24 -17.81 16.50
N ALA A 65 23.21 -18.53 16.07
CA ALA A 65 21.81 -18.08 16.11
C ALA A 65 21.33 -17.70 17.51
N ALA A 66 21.51 -18.59 18.49
CA ALA A 66 21.04 -18.36 19.86
C ALA A 66 21.70 -17.13 20.51
N ARG A 67 23.00 -16.91 20.24
CA ARG A 67 23.75 -15.74 20.73
C ARG A 67 23.31 -14.47 19.99
N ALA A 68 23.06 -14.56 18.68
CA ALA A 68 22.60 -13.43 17.89
C ALA A 68 21.21 -12.94 18.33
N HIS A 69 20.28 -13.85 18.63
CA HIS A 69 18.99 -13.50 19.21
C HIS A 69 19.14 -12.73 20.53
N SER A 70 19.98 -13.23 21.46
CA SER A 70 20.20 -12.54 22.73
C SER A 70 20.81 -11.14 22.61
N ILE A 71 21.63 -10.89 21.57
CA ILE A 71 22.26 -9.57 21.35
C ILE A 71 21.25 -8.58 20.75
N LEU A 72 20.38 -9.04 19.85
CA LEU A 72 19.34 -8.19 19.27
C LEU A 72 18.20 -7.89 20.26
N GLU A 73 17.93 -8.78 21.21
CA GLU A 73 16.92 -8.60 22.26
C GLU A 73 17.38 -7.71 23.43
N GLN A 74 18.68 -7.43 23.56
CA GLN A 74 19.18 -6.47 24.55
C GLN A 74 18.80 -5.05 24.13
N ASP A 75 17.72 -4.56 24.74
CA ASP A 75 17.27 -3.18 24.66
C ASP A 75 18.11 -2.30 25.61
N TYR A 76 19.12 -1.65 25.06
CA TYR A 76 19.99 -0.69 25.76
C TYR A 76 19.32 0.67 25.99
N SER A 77 17.99 0.75 25.92
CA SER A 77 17.22 1.92 26.32
C SER A 77 17.53 2.38 27.76
N GLY A 78 18.01 1.47 28.61
CA GLY A 78 18.45 1.75 29.99
C GLY A 78 19.84 2.37 30.16
N GLU A 79 20.76 2.29 29.19
CA GLU A 79 22.14 2.81 29.34
C GLU A 79 22.26 4.33 29.11
N LEU A 80 21.18 5.01 28.70
CA LEU A 80 21.12 6.47 28.57
C LEU A 80 20.64 7.19 29.84
N HIS A 81 20.41 6.45 30.93
CA HIS A 81 20.12 7.02 32.24
C HIS A 81 21.36 6.90 33.12
N PRO A 82 22.00 8.02 33.54
CA PRO A 82 23.06 7.95 34.55
C PRO A 82 22.47 7.42 35.86
N GLU A 83 22.92 6.24 36.27
CA GLU A 83 23.03 5.57 37.60
C GLU A 83 22.23 6.09 38.83
N PRO A 84 21.93 5.20 39.81
CA PRO A 84 20.61 5.03 40.41
C PRO A 84 20.46 5.65 41.81
N GLU A 85 19.25 6.10 42.16
CA GLU A 85 18.83 6.23 43.55
C GLU A 85 18.05 4.98 43.97
N GLU A 86 18.64 4.18 44.86
CA GLU A 86 17.97 3.06 45.56
C GLU A 86 16.85 3.60 46.46
N GLY A 87 15.60 3.44 46.02
CA GLY A 87 14.39 3.60 46.83
C GLY A 87 13.75 2.22 47.12
N PRO A 88 13.11 2.02 48.29
CA PRO A 88 12.75 0.69 48.76
C PRO A 88 11.66 0.04 47.90
N ALA A 89 11.74 -1.29 47.79
CA ALA A 89 10.82 -2.14 47.03
C ALA A 89 9.34 -1.77 47.23
N HIS A 90 8.75 -1.14 46.22
CA HIS A 90 7.31 -1.04 46.10
C HIS A 90 6.76 -2.42 45.70
N PRO A 91 5.72 -2.94 46.38
CA PRO A 91 5.03 -4.15 45.95
C PRO A 91 4.60 -4.01 44.49
N GLU A 92 4.90 -5.02 43.68
CA GLU A 92 4.58 -5.08 42.26
C GLU A 92 3.06 -4.91 42.07
N GLU A 93 2.62 -3.69 41.77
CA GLU A 93 1.25 -3.38 41.41
C GLU A 93 0.99 -4.04 40.05
N PRO A 94 -0.12 -4.78 39.85
CA PRO A 94 -0.39 -5.45 38.58
C PRO A 94 -0.28 -4.45 37.44
N ARG A 95 0.69 -4.67 36.54
CA ARG A 95 0.98 -3.83 35.38
C ARG A 95 -0.35 -3.50 34.69
N PRO A 96 -0.75 -2.22 34.58
CA PRO A 96 -1.93 -1.83 33.84
C PRO A 96 -1.89 -2.49 32.46
N LEU A 97 -2.97 -3.15 32.06
CA LEU A 97 -3.08 -3.78 30.75
C LEU A 97 -2.65 -2.77 29.70
N ASP A 98 -1.57 -3.10 29.00
CA ASP A 98 -0.92 -2.21 28.05
C ASP A 98 -1.96 -1.81 26.97
N PRO A 99 -2.32 -0.52 26.84
CA PRO A 99 -3.27 -0.07 25.82
C PRO A 99 -2.82 -0.49 24.42
N ALA A 100 -1.51 -0.60 24.20
CA ALA A 100 -0.89 -1.07 22.96
C ALA A 100 -1.23 -2.54 22.65
N ALA A 101 -1.39 -3.40 23.66
CA ALA A 101 -1.82 -4.78 23.46
C ALA A 101 -3.30 -4.87 23.05
N MET A 102 -4.14 -3.94 23.54
CA MET A 102 -5.55 -3.79 23.14
C MET A 102 -5.67 -3.23 21.71
N GLU A 103 -4.76 -2.36 21.28
CA GLU A 103 -4.74 -1.74 19.95
C GLU A 103 -4.53 -2.75 18.81
N SER A 104 -3.78 -3.82 19.08
CA SER A 104 -3.50 -4.90 18.11
C SER A 104 -4.73 -5.73 17.69
N GLN A 105 -5.86 -5.58 18.38
CA GLN A 105 -7.12 -6.28 18.11
C GLN A 105 -8.26 -5.33 17.74
N THR A 106 -7.95 -4.15 17.21
CA THR A 106 -8.97 -3.29 16.61
C THR A 106 -9.50 -3.97 15.34
N PRO A 107 -10.82 -4.23 15.20
CA PRO A 107 -11.38 -4.77 13.96
C PRO A 107 -10.93 -3.90 12.80
N SER A 108 -10.51 -4.52 11.68
CA SER A 108 -10.15 -3.81 10.45
C SER A 108 -11.20 -2.74 10.14
N ASP A 109 -10.88 -1.46 10.38
CA ASP A 109 -11.83 -0.37 10.21
C ASP A 109 -12.30 -0.37 8.75
N PRO A 110 -13.61 -0.50 8.45
CA PRO A 110 -14.13 -0.39 7.10
C PRO A 110 -13.72 0.91 6.39
N ARG A 111 -13.32 1.94 7.15
CA ARG A 111 -12.75 3.21 6.65
C ARG A 111 -11.31 3.09 6.16
N ALA A 112 -10.54 2.10 6.62
CA ALA A 112 -9.15 1.88 6.23
C ALA A 112 -8.98 1.60 4.72
N ASP A 113 -10.05 1.17 4.04
CA ASP A 113 -10.03 0.88 2.60
C ASP A 113 -10.77 1.93 1.75
N VAL A 114 -11.27 3.03 2.32
CA VAL A 114 -12.11 3.99 1.60
C VAL A 114 -11.42 4.57 0.37
N GLY A 115 -10.14 4.94 0.47
CA GLY A 115 -9.38 5.46 -0.67
C GLY A 115 -9.21 4.44 -1.80
N LYS A 116 -9.00 3.16 -1.45
CA LYS A 116 -8.90 2.06 -2.42
C LYS A 116 -10.21 1.87 -3.16
N TRP A 117 -11.33 1.83 -2.43
CA TRP A 117 -12.66 1.69 -3.03
C TRP A 117 -13.05 2.90 -3.88
N ALA A 118 -12.76 4.11 -3.43
CA ALA A 118 -12.98 5.33 -4.19
C ALA A 118 -12.18 5.34 -5.51
N ALA A 119 -10.93 4.89 -5.49
CA ALA A 119 -10.11 4.74 -6.70
C ALA A 119 -10.65 3.64 -7.63
N LEU A 120 -11.09 2.50 -7.07
CA LEU A 120 -11.64 1.37 -7.84
C LEU A 120 -12.86 1.75 -8.67
N VAL A 121 -13.73 2.62 -8.14
CA VAL A 121 -14.90 3.13 -8.89
C VAL A 121 -14.44 3.78 -10.20
N HIS A 122 -13.43 4.65 -10.16
CA HIS A 122 -12.90 5.31 -11.35
C HIS A 122 -12.24 4.30 -12.29
N LEU A 123 -11.39 3.42 -11.76
CA LEU A 123 -10.68 2.40 -12.56
C LEU A 123 -11.63 1.40 -13.23
N ALA A 124 -12.81 1.17 -12.67
CA ALA A 124 -13.82 0.30 -13.29
C ALA A 124 -14.33 0.83 -14.65
N ALA A 125 -14.08 2.10 -14.99
CA ALA A 125 -14.27 2.64 -16.33
C ALA A 125 -13.49 1.88 -17.42
N PHE A 126 -12.34 1.28 -17.09
CA PHE A 126 -11.55 0.52 -18.06
C PHE A 126 -12.21 -0.80 -18.50
N ALA A 127 -13.31 -1.23 -17.87
CA ALA A 127 -14.12 -2.32 -18.40
C ALA A 127 -14.64 -2.04 -19.82
N GLY A 128 -14.72 -0.76 -20.23
CA GLY A 128 -15.04 -0.34 -21.59
C GLY A 128 -14.04 -0.77 -22.66
N LEU A 129 -12.81 -1.17 -22.27
CA LEU A 129 -11.81 -1.70 -23.21
C LEU A 129 -12.16 -3.09 -23.74
N PHE A 130 -12.96 -3.85 -22.99
CA PHE A 130 -13.28 -5.25 -23.30
C PHE A 130 -14.75 -5.45 -23.67
N VAL A 131 -15.64 -4.63 -23.12
CA VAL A 131 -17.09 -4.77 -23.28
C VAL A 131 -17.68 -3.45 -23.75
N PRO A 132 -18.52 -3.42 -24.81
CA PRO A 132 -19.25 -2.23 -25.20
C PRO A 132 -20.07 -1.66 -24.04
N LEU A 133 -20.00 -0.35 -23.82
CA LEU A 133 -20.60 0.34 -22.65
C LEU A 133 -20.07 -0.13 -21.29
N GLY A 134 -19.01 -0.93 -21.26
CA GLY A 134 -18.37 -1.41 -20.04
C GLY A 134 -17.83 -0.26 -19.17
N ASN A 135 -17.51 0.89 -19.77
CA ASN A 135 -17.06 2.07 -19.05
C ASN A 135 -18.13 2.61 -18.08
N LEU A 136 -19.39 2.62 -18.50
CA LEU A 136 -20.51 3.03 -17.67
C LEU A 136 -20.91 1.90 -16.71
N LEU A 137 -21.06 0.68 -17.22
CA LEU A 137 -21.51 -0.47 -16.42
C LEU A 137 -20.51 -0.83 -15.32
N GLY A 138 -19.20 -0.86 -15.63
CA GLY A 138 -18.15 -1.16 -14.66
C GLY A 138 -18.14 -0.14 -13.52
N THR A 139 -18.10 1.15 -13.86
CA THR A 139 -18.15 2.25 -12.88
C THR A 139 -19.42 2.18 -12.03
N LEU A 140 -20.57 1.93 -12.64
CA LEU A 140 -21.85 1.84 -11.95
C LEU A 140 -21.91 0.64 -10.99
N PHE A 141 -21.48 -0.55 -11.42
CA PHE A 141 -21.46 -1.74 -10.56
C PHE A 141 -20.44 -1.61 -9.42
N ALA A 142 -19.25 -1.08 -9.70
CA ALA A 142 -18.24 -0.81 -8.67
C ALA A 142 -18.78 0.15 -7.60
N TRP A 143 -19.48 1.21 -8.00
CA TRP A 143 -20.13 2.11 -7.07
C TRP A 143 -21.27 1.43 -6.30
N LEU A 144 -22.20 0.76 -6.99
CA LEU A 144 -23.36 0.09 -6.36
C LEU A 144 -22.93 -0.95 -5.31
N GLY A 145 -21.85 -1.68 -5.54
CA GLY A 145 -21.36 -2.71 -4.62
C GLY A 145 -20.88 -2.18 -3.26
N ARG A 146 -20.55 -0.89 -3.17
CA ARG A 146 -20.09 -0.24 -1.92
C ARG A 146 -20.85 1.06 -1.61
N ARG A 147 -21.98 1.27 -2.27
CA ARG A 147 -22.81 2.46 -2.08
C ARG A 147 -23.33 2.50 -0.65
N GLY A 148 -23.26 3.66 -0.02
CA GLY A 148 -23.73 3.89 1.35
C GLY A 148 -22.78 3.42 2.46
N VAL A 149 -21.65 2.79 2.14
CA VAL A 149 -20.64 2.35 3.14
C VAL A 149 -19.85 3.54 3.69
N ALA A 150 -19.45 4.47 2.83
CA ALA A 150 -18.75 5.69 3.23
C ALA A 150 -19.18 6.88 2.36
N PRO A 151 -19.38 8.08 2.94
CA PRO A 151 -19.80 9.27 2.18
C PRO A 151 -18.83 9.62 1.04
N GLU A 152 -17.55 9.33 1.22
CA GLU A 152 -16.50 9.58 0.23
C GLU A 152 -16.64 8.67 -1.00
N VAL A 153 -16.84 7.36 -0.81
CA VAL A 153 -17.08 6.41 -1.91
C VAL A 153 -18.35 6.77 -2.66
N ASP A 154 -19.37 7.23 -1.94
CA ASP A 154 -20.63 7.67 -2.54
C ASP A 154 -20.49 8.94 -3.38
N ARG A 155 -19.70 9.90 -2.90
CA ARG A 155 -19.40 11.15 -3.62
C ARG A 155 -18.58 10.88 -4.88
N GLU A 156 -17.52 10.09 -4.77
CA GLU A 156 -16.66 9.71 -5.90
C GLU A 156 -17.43 8.83 -6.90
N GLY A 157 -18.26 7.91 -6.41
CA GLY A 157 -19.26 7.14 -7.16
C GLY A 157 -20.13 7.95 -8.09
N ARG A 158 -20.85 8.93 -7.53
CA ARG A 158 -21.75 9.80 -8.31
C ARG A 158 -20.98 10.61 -9.35
N GLU A 159 -19.83 11.17 -8.99
CA GLU A 159 -19.03 11.99 -9.89
C GLU A 159 -18.44 11.15 -11.04
N ALA A 160 -17.94 9.94 -10.76
CA ALA A 160 -17.45 9.00 -11.76
C ALA A 160 -18.56 8.56 -12.73
N VAL A 161 -19.73 8.19 -12.22
CA VAL A 161 -20.87 7.79 -13.06
C VAL A 161 -21.34 8.95 -13.94
N ASN A 162 -21.47 10.16 -13.38
CA ASN A 162 -21.81 11.36 -14.15
C ASN A 162 -20.81 11.61 -15.29
N PHE A 163 -19.50 11.46 -15.01
CA PHE A 163 -18.46 11.62 -16.02
C PHE A 163 -18.54 10.55 -17.12
N GLN A 164 -18.71 9.27 -16.75
CA GLN A 164 -18.84 8.20 -17.75
C GLN A 164 -20.10 8.33 -18.61
N ILE A 165 -21.21 8.82 -18.05
CA ILE A 165 -22.39 9.18 -18.84
C ILE A 165 -22.03 10.30 -19.84
N SER A 166 -21.32 11.32 -19.38
CA SER A 166 -20.92 12.46 -20.23
C SER A 166 -20.03 12.02 -21.38
N ILE A 167 -18.96 11.26 -21.10
CA ILE A 167 -18.06 10.69 -22.12
C ILE A 167 -18.81 9.80 -23.11
N THR A 168 -19.73 8.96 -22.62
CA THR A 168 -20.54 8.09 -23.48
C THR A 168 -21.43 8.91 -24.41
N LEU A 169 -22.08 9.96 -23.90
CA LEU A 169 -22.90 10.86 -24.72
C LEU A 169 -22.07 11.60 -25.77
N TYR A 170 -20.88 12.08 -25.41
CA TYR A 170 -19.97 12.73 -26.34
C TYR A 170 -19.49 11.77 -27.44
N ALA A 171 -19.19 10.51 -27.08
CA ALA A 171 -18.83 9.49 -28.05
C ALA A 171 -19.99 9.14 -29.00
N LEU A 172 -21.22 9.05 -28.49
CA LEU A 172 -22.43 8.84 -29.32
C LEU A 172 -22.69 10.02 -30.27
N ALA A 173 -22.52 11.25 -29.79
CA ALA A 173 -22.64 12.44 -30.62
C ALA A 173 -21.56 12.48 -31.72
N ALA A 174 -20.32 12.10 -31.39
CA ALA A 174 -19.24 11.99 -32.37
C ALA A 174 -19.51 10.88 -33.41
N LEU A 175 -20.07 9.75 -32.99
CA LEU A 175 -20.45 8.66 -33.90
C LEU A 175 -21.59 9.06 -34.86
N ALA A 176 -22.49 9.94 -34.42
CA ALA A 176 -23.58 10.46 -35.24
C ALA A 176 -23.13 11.52 -36.27
N MET A 177 -21.87 11.93 -36.27
CA MET A 177 -21.34 12.90 -37.24
C MET A 177 -21.33 12.32 -38.66
N ALA A 178 -21.61 13.16 -39.66
CA ALA A 178 -21.80 12.73 -41.06
C ALA A 178 -20.55 12.12 -41.73
N SER A 179 -19.35 12.42 -41.22
CA SER A 179 -18.08 11.96 -41.81
C SER A 179 -17.23 11.18 -40.80
N PRO A 180 -16.89 9.91 -41.09
CA PRO A 180 -16.01 9.10 -40.24
C PRO A 180 -14.63 9.73 -40.04
N SER A 181 -14.10 10.44 -41.05
CA SER A 181 -12.81 11.12 -40.97
C SER A 181 -12.77 12.22 -39.90
N VAL A 182 -13.92 12.75 -39.51
CA VAL A 182 -14.04 13.73 -38.42
C VAL A 182 -14.40 13.03 -37.11
N ALA A 183 -15.29 12.02 -37.16
CA ALA A 183 -15.72 11.28 -35.98
C ALA A 183 -14.56 10.54 -35.29
N TYR A 184 -13.71 9.82 -36.05
CA TYR A 184 -12.65 9.01 -35.47
C TYR A 184 -11.60 9.81 -34.69
N PRO A 185 -11.05 10.94 -35.19
CA PRO A 185 -10.16 11.78 -34.40
C PRO A 185 -10.78 12.31 -33.11
N VAL A 186 -12.07 12.67 -33.15
CA VAL A 186 -12.80 13.15 -31.96
C VAL A 186 -12.94 12.03 -30.94
N ILE A 187 -13.38 10.84 -31.36
CA ILE A 187 -13.50 9.67 -30.49
C ILE A 187 -12.15 9.29 -29.90
N LEU A 188 -11.08 9.32 -30.69
CA LEU A 188 -9.72 9.05 -30.23
C LEU A 188 -9.26 10.08 -29.20
N GLY A 189 -9.54 11.38 -29.42
CA GLY A 189 -9.26 12.43 -28.46
C GLY A 189 -10.02 12.25 -27.14
N LEU A 190 -11.32 11.91 -27.21
CA LEU A 190 -12.13 11.60 -26.04
C LEU A 190 -11.60 10.38 -25.28
N PHE A 191 -11.12 9.34 -25.97
CA PHE A 191 -10.52 8.16 -25.35
C PHE A 191 -9.28 8.51 -24.51
N PHE A 192 -8.37 9.31 -25.05
CA PHE A 192 -7.18 9.74 -24.29
C PHE A 192 -7.54 10.68 -23.15
N LEU A 193 -8.46 11.62 -23.37
CA LEU A 193 -8.95 12.52 -22.33
C LEU A 193 -9.57 11.73 -21.16
N ASP A 194 -10.48 10.80 -21.46
CA ASP A 194 -11.11 9.90 -20.49
C ASP A 194 -10.06 9.13 -19.70
N THR A 195 -9.15 8.43 -20.39
CA THR A 195 -8.08 7.64 -19.78
C THR A 195 -7.22 8.46 -18.81
N ILE A 196 -6.79 9.65 -19.22
CA ILE A 196 -5.94 10.53 -18.40
C ILE A 196 -6.72 11.02 -17.16
N LEU A 197 -7.95 11.48 -17.35
CA LEU A 197 -8.76 12.01 -16.27
C LEU A 197 -9.15 10.93 -15.26
N VAL A 198 -9.52 9.74 -15.72
CA VAL A 198 -9.84 8.58 -14.88
C VAL A 198 -8.64 8.18 -14.03
N LEU A 199 -7.45 8.08 -14.64
CA LEU A 199 -6.25 7.74 -13.91
C LEU A 199 -5.90 8.81 -12.86
N TYR A 200 -5.98 10.09 -13.24
CA TYR A 200 -5.74 11.20 -12.32
C TYR A 200 -6.74 11.22 -11.16
N ALA A 201 -8.02 10.99 -11.44
CA ALA A 201 -9.07 10.88 -10.44
C ALA A 201 -8.83 9.71 -9.49
N ALA A 202 -8.48 8.53 -10.00
CA ALA A 202 -8.17 7.36 -9.19
C ALA A 202 -6.98 7.60 -8.25
N LEU A 203 -5.90 8.19 -8.76
CA LEU A 203 -4.72 8.53 -7.96
C LEU A 203 -5.04 9.54 -6.84
N ARG A 204 -5.91 10.51 -7.16
CA ARG A 204 -6.32 11.54 -6.21
C ARG A 204 -7.31 11.01 -5.17
N ALA A 205 -8.27 10.19 -5.58
CA ALA A 205 -9.24 9.52 -4.71
C ALA A 205 -8.56 8.54 -3.74
N HIS A 206 -7.51 7.84 -4.19
CA HIS A 206 -6.70 6.99 -3.32
C HIS A 206 -6.06 7.76 -2.16
N ARG A 207 -5.75 9.05 -2.36
CA ARG A 207 -5.18 9.95 -1.35
C ARG A 207 -6.26 10.70 -0.54
N HIS A 208 -7.52 10.27 -0.60
CA HIS A 208 -8.67 10.93 0.03
C HIS A 208 -8.84 12.40 -0.38
N GLN A 209 -8.37 12.75 -1.59
CA GLN A 209 -8.53 14.10 -2.11
C GLN A 209 -9.71 14.12 -3.08
N PRO A 210 -10.67 15.04 -2.92
CA PRO A 210 -11.80 15.12 -3.82
C PRO A 210 -11.34 15.55 -5.21
N PHE A 211 -11.75 14.79 -6.24
CA PHE A 211 -11.59 15.20 -7.63
C PHE A 211 -12.95 15.54 -8.24
N ARG A 212 -12.96 16.51 -9.16
CA ARG A 212 -14.13 16.85 -9.96
C ARG A 212 -13.73 16.85 -11.41
N TYR A 213 -14.44 16.06 -12.21
CA TYR A 213 -14.13 15.94 -13.62
C TYR A 213 -14.53 17.23 -14.34
N PRO A 214 -13.65 17.78 -15.20
CA PRO A 214 -14.04 18.82 -16.14
C PRO A 214 -15.00 18.23 -17.18
N LEU A 215 -15.87 19.06 -17.75
CA LEU A 215 -16.82 18.67 -18.81
C LEU A 215 -17.83 17.58 -18.39
N THR A 216 -18.09 17.42 -17.10
CA THR A 216 -19.12 16.49 -16.60
C THR A 216 -20.50 17.13 -16.53
N ILE A 217 -21.48 16.43 -17.08
CA ILE A 217 -22.91 16.70 -16.89
C ILE A 217 -23.36 16.03 -15.59
N ARG A 218 -23.79 16.82 -14.60
CA ARG A 218 -24.20 16.31 -13.29
C ARG A 218 -25.68 15.95 -13.27
N LEU A 219 -25.96 14.66 -13.40
CA LEU A 219 -27.32 14.11 -13.31
C LEU A 219 -27.62 13.60 -11.89
N LEU A 220 -26.60 13.05 -11.23
CA LEU A 220 -26.65 12.61 -9.84
C LEU A 220 -26.07 13.70 -8.93
N THR A 221 -26.86 14.22 -8.01
CA THR A 221 -26.47 15.18 -6.95
C THR A 221 -26.11 14.48 -5.64
#